data_AF-A0AAP0G1W1-F1
#
_entry.id   AF-A0AAP0G1W1-F1
#
_cell.length_a   1.000
_cell.length_b   1.000
_cell.length_c   1.000
_cell.angle_alpha   90.00
_cell.angle_beta   90.00
_cell.angle_gamma   90.00
#
_symmetry.space_group_name_H-M   'P 1'
#
loop_
_entity.id
_entity.type
_entity.pdbx_description
1 polymer ?
#
loop_
_entity_poly.entity_id
_entity_poly.type
_entity_poly.pdbx_seq_one_letter_code
_entity_poly.pdbx_strand_id
1 'polypeptide(L)'
;MEGAITARRRRMVSAKTSAVRAGLCISKLRCIFRGFDLKSLFLLFVVVPIFIFGMYLHGQKITYFLRPLWESPPKPFNVIPHYYHENVSMQNLCKLHGWGIRDTPRRVFDAVLFSNEVDMLAIRWNELRPYVSEFVLLESNSTFTGKKKPLFFARNREKFHFAESRLTYGTVGGRFLKGENPFVEESYQRVALDQLIKIAGIGKMIC
;
A
#
# COMPACT_ATOMS: atom_id res chain seq x y z
N MET A 1 -21.45 75.39 37.39
CA MET A 1 -20.67 74.49 38.29
C MET A 1 -21.18 73.04 38.35
N GLU A 2 -22.38 72.71 37.84
CA GLU A 2 -22.96 71.36 37.96
C GLU A 2 -22.40 70.30 36.98
N GLY A 3 -21.93 70.69 35.79
CA GLY A 3 -21.46 69.73 34.77
C GLY A 3 -20.19 68.94 35.15
N ALA A 4 -19.31 69.54 35.95
CA ALA A 4 -18.03 68.92 36.34
C ALA A 4 -18.19 67.83 37.43
N ILE A 5 -19.18 68.00 38.32
CA ILE A 5 -19.46 67.07 39.43
C ILE A 5 -20.06 65.77 38.89
N THR A 6 -20.95 65.87 37.90
CA THR A 6 -21.62 64.72 37.26
C THR A 6 -20.65 63.86 36.45
N ALA A 7 -19.68 64.47 35.76
CA ALA A 7 -18.65 63.76 35.02
C ALA A 7 -17.66 63.00 35.92
N ARG A 8 -17.33 63.57 37.09
CA ARG A 8 -16.46 62.92 38.08
C ARG A 8 -17.14 61.71 38.74
N ARG A 9 -18.45 61.81 39.02
CA ARG A 9 -19.25 60.71 39.57
C ARG A 9 -19.37 59.53 38.61
N ARG A 10 -19.57 59.77 37.30
CA ARG A 10 -19.61 58.71 36.28
C ARG A 10 -18.28 57.98 36.10
N ARG A 11 -17.14 58.71 36.14
CA ARG A 11 -15.80 58.09 36.08
C ARG A 11 -15.51 57.21 37.30
N MET A 12 -15.88 57.63 38.50
CA MET A 12 -15.71 56.83 39.71
C MET A 12 -16.57 55.55 39.72
N VAL A 13 -17.79 55.62 39.20
CA VAL A 13 -18.67 54.45 39.08
C VAL A 13 -18.11 53.46 38.06
N SER A 14 -17.67 53.92 36.87
CA SER A 14 -17.06 53.08 35.83
C SER A 14 -15.76 52.39 36.28
N ALA A 15 -14.90 53.10 37.03
CA ALA A 15 -13.69 52.53 37.60
C ALA A 15 -13.98 51.46 38.67
N LYS A 16 -15.01 51.68 39.52
CA LYS A 16 -15.47 50.68 40.50
C LYS A 16 -16.05 49.44 39.82
N THR A 17 -16.85 49.56 38.77
CA THR A 17 -17.38 48.39 38.04
C THR A 17 -16.30 47.61 37.30
N SER A 18 -15.28 48.29 36.77
CA SER A 18 -14.13 47.63 36.14
C SER A 18 -13.28 46.85 37.15
N ALA A 19 -12.98 47.44 38.31
CA ALA A 19 -12.23 46.78 39.38
C ALA A 19 -12.98 45.58 40.00
N VAL A 20 -14.31 45.69 40.17
CA VAL A 20 -15.16 44.59 40.66
C VAL A 20 -15.25 43.46 39.63
N ARG A 21 -15.37 43.76 38.33
CA ARG A 21 -15.31 42.74 37.25
C ARG A 21 -13.96 42.03 37.19
N ALA A 22 -12.86 42.76 37.34
CA ALA A 22 -11.51 42.19 37.36
C ALA A 22 -11.30 41.26 38.57
N GLY A 23 -11.74 41.68 39.76
CA GLY A 23 -11.71 40.86 40.98
C GLY A 23 -12.57 39.58 40.87
N LEU A 24 -13.73 39.67 40.24
CA LEU A 24 -14.61 38.51 40.02
C LEU A 24 -13.99 37.48 39.06
N CYS A 25 -13.35 37.93 37.96
CA CYS A 25 -12.62 37.05 37.04
C CYS A 25 -11.43 36.34 37.72
N ILE A 26 -10.65 37.06 38.53
CA ILE A 26 -9.51 36.48 39.26
C ILE A 26 -9.98 35.49 40.35
N SER A 27 -11.15 35.71 40.96
CA SER A 27 -11.73 34.78 41.94
C SER A 27 -12.28 33.50 41.32
N LYS A 28 -12.90 33.58 40.13
CA LYS A 28 -13.40 32.42 39.38
C LYS A 28 -12.27 31.56 38.83
N LEU A 29 -11.18 32.17 38.35
CA LEU A 29 -9.94 31.46 37.98
C LEU A 29 -9.32 30.73 39.18
N ARG A 30 -9.27 31.36 40.37
CA ARG A 30 -8.78 30.71 41.59
C ARG A 30 -9.63 29.52 42.06
N CYS A 31 -10.94 29.52 41.82
CA CYS A 31 -11.79 28.37 42.12
C CYS A 31 -11.65 27.23 41.10
N ILE A 32 -11.41 27.52 39.82
CA ILE A 32 -11.16 26.50 38.78
C ILE A 32 -9.84 25.77 39.04
N PHE A 33 -8.79 26.47 39.48
CA PHE A 33 -7.49 25.86 39.83
C PHE A 33 -7.47 25.16 41.19
N ARG A 34 -8.53 25.28 42.01
CA ARG A 34 -8.58 24.70 43.37
C ARG A 34 -8.95 23.21 43.39
N GLY A 35 -9.39 22.65 42.27
CA GLY A 35 -9.81 21.24 42.14
C GLY A 35 -8.86 20.36 41.30
N PHE A 36 -7.83 20.94 40.68
CA PHE A 36 -6.85 20.16 39.94
C PHE A 36 -5.63 19.91 40.84
N ASP A 37 -5.47 18.66 41.28
CA ASP A 37 -4.25 18.20 41.91
C ASP A 37 -3.07 18.50 40.97
N LEU A 38 -2.04 19.18 41.47
CA LEU A 38 -0.82 19.48 40.71
C LEU A 38 -0.20 18.21 40.11
N LYS A 39 -0.41 17.06 40.75
CA LYS A 39 -0.03 15.74 40.22
C LYS A 39 -0.78 15.39 38.94
N SER A 40 -2.08 15.67 38.88
CA SER A 40 -2.91 15.45 37.68
C SER A 40 -2.51 16.39 36.55
N LEU A 41 -2.16 17.64 36.87
CA LEU A 41 -1.65 18.59 35.89
C LEU A 41 -0.29 18.13 35.31
N PHE A 42 0.63 17.68 36.18
CA PHE A 42 1.92 17.14 35.75
C PHE A 42 1.76 15.88 34.88
N LEU A 43 0.88 14.96 35.28
CA LEU A 43 0.59 13.76 34.49
C LEU A 43 0.05 14.14 33.09
N LEU A 44 -0.90 15.06 33.02
CA LEU A 44 -1.54 15.47 31.77
C LEU A 44 -0.60 16.25 30.84
N PHE A 45 0.22 17.16 31.38
CA PHE A 45 1.02 18.08 30.56
C PHE A 45 2.48 17.65 30.35
N VAL A 46 2.98 16.71 31.15
CA VAL A 46 4.37 16.23 31.03
C VAL A 46 4.40 14.75 30.67
N VAL A 47 3.75 13.90 31.47
CA VAL A 47 3.84 12.44 31.28
C VAL A 47 3.13 11.99 30.01
N VAL A 48 1.90 12.43 29.79
CA VAL A 48 1.10 12.03 28.61
C VAL A 48 1.76 12.48 27.29
N PRO A 49 2.24 13.72 27.11
CA PRO A 49 2.92 14.12 25.88
C PRO A 49 4.23 13.39 25.63
N ILE A 50 5.03 13.14 26.67
CA ILE A 50 6.28 12.35 26.56
C ILE A 50 5.96 10.91 26.15
N PHE A 51 4.92 10.31 26.71
CA PHE A 51 4.47 8.98 26.35
C PHE A 51 3.98 8.91 24.89
N ILE A 52 3.14 9.86 24.47
CA ILE A 52 2.67 9.96 23.08
C ILE A 52 3.86 10.16 22.13
N PHE A 53 4.81 11.02 22.48
CA PHE A 53 6.02 11.24 21.67
C PHE A 53 6.89 9.99 21.60
N GLY A 54 7.05 9.26 22.71
CA GLY A 54 7.74 7.97 22.75
C GLY A 54 7.04 6.92 21.87
N MET A 55 5.71 6.82 21.94
CA MET A 55 4.93 5.97 21.05
C MET A 55 5.02 6.38 19.58
N TYR A 56 5.12 7.68 19.29
CA TYR A 56 5.32 8.16 17.92
C TYR A 56 6.70 7.75 17.38
N LEU A 57 7.75 7.92 18.18
CA LEU A 57 9.13 7.56 17.79
C LEU A 57 9.38 6.05 17.76
N HIS A 58 8.66 5.26 18.57
CA HIS A 58 8.92 3.82 18.74
C HIS A 58 7.73 2.93 18.40
N GLY A 59 6.62 3.49 17.91
CA GLY A 59 5.40 2.76 17.60
C GLY A 59 5.65 1.61 16.63
N GLN A 60 6.43 1.85 15.57
CA GLN A 60 6.81 0.80 14.62
C GLN A 60 7.58 -0.34 15.31
N LYS A 61 8.51 -0.02 16.23
CA LYS A 61 9.28 -1.04 16.96
C LYS A 61 8.39 -1.87 17.89
N ILE A 62 7.48 -1.22 18.60
CA ILE A 62 6.51 -1.87 19.47
C ILE A 62 5.58 -2.76 18.63
N THR A 63 5.12 -2.29 17.47
CA THR A 63 4.30 -3.09 16.57
C THR A 63 5.05 -4.29 15.99
N TYR A 64 6.32 -4.14 15.63
CA TYR A 64 7.11 -5.29 15.17
C TYR A 64 7.43 -6.28 16.29
N PHE A 65 7.68 -5.80 17.51
CA PHE A 65 7.98 -6.64 18.67
C PHE A 65 6.78 -7.48 19.09
N LEU A 66 5.59 -6.88 19.12
CA LEU A 66 4.36 -7.54 19.52
C LEU A 66 3.62 -8.21 18.33
N ARG A 67 4.19 -8.16 17.12
CA ARG A 67 3.69 -8.81 15.90
C ARG A 67 3.25 -10.27 16.11
N PRO A 68 3.99 -11.12 16.86
CA PRO A 68 3.55 -12.50 17.11
C PRO A 68 2.23 -12.63 17.88
N LEU A 69 1.76 -11.59 18.57
CA LEU A 69 0.52 -11.62 19.35
C LEU A 69 -0.74 -11.36 18.50
N TRP A 70 -0.61 -10.71 17.34
CA TRP A 70 -1.77 -10.33 16.49
C TRP A 70 -1.65 -10.73 15.03
N GLU A 71 -0.46 -11.10 14.55
CA GLU A 71 -0.28 -11.64 13.21
C GLU A 71 -0.34 -13.16 13.31
N SER A 72 -1.47 -13.73 12.90
CA SER A 72 -1.60 -15.19 12.80
C SER A 72 -0.51 -15.73 11.87
N PRO A 73 0.10 -16.88 12.18
CA PRO A 73 1.05 -17.49 11.28
C PRO A 73 0.39 -17.71 9.90
N PRO A 74 1.15 -17.55 8.81
CA PRO A 74 0.63 -17.86 7.49
C PRO A 74 0.18 -19.32 7.46
N LYS A 75 -0.74 -19.65 6.54
CA LYS A 75 -1.16 -21.03 6.34
C LYS A 75 0.09 -21.90 6.10
N PRO A 76 0.17 -23.10 6.72
CA PRO A 76 1.30 -23.98 6.52
C PRO A 76 1.43 -24.29 5.02
N PHE A 77 2.68 -24.32 4.54
CA PHE A 77 2.94 -24.67 3.15
C PHE A 77 2.44 -26.08 2.86
N ASN A 78 1.81 -26.27 1.70
CA ASN A 78 1.59 -27.61 1.17
C ASN A 78 2.93 -28.13 0.66
N VAL A 79 3.57 -29.01 1.43
CA VAL A 79 4.85 -29.60 1.06
C VAL A 79 4.61 -30.63 -0.03
N ILE A 80 4.98 -30.30 -1.27
CA ILE A 80 4.99 -31.25 -2.38
C ILE A 80 6.40 -31.86 -2.42
N PRO A 81 6.60 -33.11 -1.96
CA PRO A 81 7.92 -33.73 -1.93
C PRO A 81 8.41 -33.96 -3.36
N HIS A 82 9.59 -33.45 -3.72
CA HIS A 82 10.17 -33.68 -5.04
C HIS A 82 10.93 -35.01 -5.06
N TYR A 83 10.41 -36.00 -5.78
CA TYR A 83 11.09 -37.27 -6.00
C TYR A 83 12.00 -37.12 -7.22
N TYR A 84 13.32 -36.99 -6.99
CA TYR A 84 14.31 -36.98 -8.04
C TYR A 84 15.28 -38.15 -7.85
N HIS A 85 15.53 -38.90 -8.92
CA HIS A 85 16.54 -39.94 -8.95
C HIS A 85 17.00 -40.16 -10.40
N GLU A 86 18.31 -40.17 -10.65
CA GLU A 86 18.87 -40.27 -12.01
C GLU A 86 18.49 -41.59 -12.70
N ASN A 87 18.46 -42.70 -11.96
CA ASN A 87 18.16 -44.04 -12.49
C ASN A 87 16.67 -44.39 -12.59
N VAL A 88 15.75 -43.41 -12.51
CA VAL A 88 14.30 -43.66 -12.57
C VAL A 88 13.70 -42.91 -13.76
N SER A 89 12.86 -43.60 -14.54
CA SER A 89 12.18 -42.98 -15.67
C SER A 89 11.20 -41.88 -15.20
N MET A 90 11.04 -40.84 -16.02
CA MET A 90 10.08 -39.77 -15.76
C MET A 90 8.65 -40.31 -15.54
N GLN A 91 8.29 -41.41 -16.23
CA GLN A 91 7.01 -42.12 -16.06
C GLN A 91 6.75 -42.51 -14.60
N ASN A 92 7.74 -43.12 -13.96
CA ASN A 92 7.62 -43.57 -12.58
C ASN A 92 7.64 -42.39 -11.62
N LEU A 93 8.50 -41.38 -11.85
CA LEU A 93 8.55 -40.17 -11.04
C LEU A 93 7.21 -39.43 -11.05
N CYS A 94 6.63 -39.18 -12.23
CA CYS A 94 5.33 -38.52 -12.37
C CYS A 94 4.21 -39.35 -11.70
N LYS A 95 4.25 -40.68 -11.82
CA LYS A 95 3.29 -41.57 -11.16
C LYS A 95 3.35 -41.46 -9.63
N LEU A 96 4.54 -41.29 -9.02
CA LEU A 96 4.68 -41.04 -7.57
C LEU A 96 3.99 -39.75 -7.12
N HIS A 97 3.92 -38.76 -8.00
CA HIS A 97 3.19 -37.51 -7.79
C HIS A 97 1.69 -37.59 -8.15
N GLY A 98 1.21 -38.73 -8.67
CA GLY A 98 -0.15 -38.85 -9.21
C GLY A 98 -0.36 -38.08 -10.52
N TRP A 99 0.72 -37.77 -11.24
CA TRP A 99 0.70 -37.03 -12.50
C TRP A 99 0.96 -37.95 -13.70
N GLY A 100 0.33 -37.63 -14.84
CA GLY A 100 0.70 -38.21 -16.14
C GLY A 100 1.89 -37.47 -16.75
N ILE A 101 2.53 -38.08 -17.73
CA ILE A 101 3.59 -37.42 -18.51
C ILE A 101 3.00 -36.47 -19.53
N ARG A 102 3.69 -35.35 -19.72
CA ARG A 102 3.50 -34.42 -20.81
C ARG A 102 4.00 -34.98 -22.12
N ASP A 103 3.14 -34.92 -23.13
CA ASP A 103 3.51 -35.17 -24.53
C ASP A 103 4.35 -34.03 -25.13
N THR A 104 4.32 -32.85 -24.51
CA THR A 104 5.00 -31.63 -24.98
C THR A 104 5.96 -31.08 -23.93
N PRO A 105 7.09 -30.47 -24.34
CA PRO A 105 8.04 -29.90 -23.39
C PRO A 105 7.39 -28.80 -22.54
N ARG A 106 7.93 -28.59 -21.34
CA ARG A 106 7.45 -27.55 -20.42
C ARG A 106 7.49 -26.18 -21.10
N ARG A 107 6.32 -25.55 -21.19
CA ARG A 107 6.20 -24.16 -21.65
C ARG A 107 6.60 -23.21 -20.53
N VAL A 108 7.39 -22.19 -20.86
CA VAL A 108 7.80 -21.12 -19.94
C VAL A 108 7.14 -19.84 -20.42
N PHE A 109 6.44 -19.16 -19.51
CA PHE A 109 5.73 -17.91 -19.78
C PHE A 109 6.39 -16.77 -19.01
N ASP A 110 6.61 -15.64 -19.68
CA ASP A 110 7.03 -14.40 -19.03
C ASP A 110 5.84 -13.43 -18.98
N ALA A 111 5.27 -13.24 -17.79
CA ALA A 111 4.10 -12.38 -17.59
C ALA A 111 4.49 -11.04 -16.97
N VAL A 112 4.20 -9.94 -17.67
CA VAL A 112 4.64 -8.59 -17.30
C VAL A 112 3.46 -7.63 -17.22
N LEU A 113 3.37 -6.91 -16.09
CA LEU A 113 2.55 -5.70 -15.95
C LEU A 113 3.36 -4.50 -16.45
N PHE A 114 2.93 -3.88 -17.55
CA PHE A 114 3.72 -2.86 -18.24
C PHE A 114 3.27 -1.42 -17.95
N SER A 115 4.23 -0.57 -17.60
CA SER A 115 4.01 0.85 -17.31
C SER A 115 4.55 1.75 -18.42
N ASN A 116 5.87 2.00 -18.46
CA ASN A 116 6.50 2.94 -19.40
C ASN A 116 7.93 2.56 -19.82
N GLU A 117 8.53 1.54 -19.24
CA GLU A 117 9.94 1.16 -19.41
C GLU A 117 10.18 0.33 -20.68
N VAL A 118 9.93 0.94 -21.85
CA VAL A 118 10.00 0.28 -23.17
C VAL A 118 11.36 -0.37 -23.41
N ASP A 119 12.46 0.34 -23.14
CA ASP A 119 13.81 -0.16 -23.42
C ASP A 119 14.20 -1.30 -22.47
N MET A 120 13.77 -1.24 -21.21
CA MET A 120 13.96 -2.34 -20.25
C MET A 120 13.23 -3.61 -20.68
N LEU A 121 12.00 -3.47 -21.18
CA LEU A 121 11.24 -4.60 -21.73
C LEU A 121 11.95 -5.19 -22.94
N ALA A 122 12.44 -4.34 -23.85
CA ALA A 122 13.16 -4.78 -25.04
C ALA A 122 14.44 -5.54 -24.69
N ILE A 123 15.26 -5.04 -23.76
CA ILE A 123 16.46 -5.74 -23.29
C ILE A 123 16.07 -7.08 -22.66
N ARG A 124 15.12 -7.08 -21.73
CA ARG A 124 14.64 -8.30 -21.05
C ARG A 124 14.20 -9.37 -22.07
N TRP A 125 13.39 -9.00 -23.05
CA TRP A 125 12.86 -9.96 -24.01
C TRP A 125 13.88 -10.44 -25.02
N ASN A 126 14.88 -9.63 -25.37
CA ASN A 126 15.99 -10.10 -26.20
C ASN A 126 16.81 -11.17 -25.47
N GLU A 127 17.10 -10.97 -24.18
CA GLU A 127 17.83 -11.95 -23.35
C GLU A 127 17.01 -13.22 -23.09
N LEU A 128 15.69 -13.08 -22.86
CA LEU A 128 14.82 -14.21 -22.52
C LEU A 128 14.26 -14.98 -23.72
N ARG A 129 14.37 -14.43 -24.94
CA ARG A 129 13.83 -15.02 -26.17
C ARG A 129 14.16 -16.51 -26.37
N PRO A 130 15.38 -17.03 -26.12
CA PRO A 130 15.66 -18.45 -26.34
C PRO A 130 15.05 -19.37 -25.28
N TYR A 131 14.66 -18.84 -24.12
CA TYR A 131 14.20 -19.63 -22.97
C TYR A 131 12.68 -19.55 -22.74
N VAL A 132 12.04 -18.48 -23.20
CA VAL A 132 10.60 -18.23 -23.00
C VAL A 132 9.81 -18.70 -24.22
N SER A 133 8.80 -19.53 -23.94
CA SER A 133 7.87 -20.05 -24.94
C SER A 133 6.86 -18.99 -25.37
N GLU A 134 6.38 -18.17 -24.45
CA GLU A 134 5.39 -17.13 -24.72
C GLU A 134 5.53 -15.94 -23.76
N PHE A 135 5.46 -14.74 -24.32
CA PHE A 135 5.43 -13.48 -23.59
C PHE A 135 3.98 -13.05 -23.37
N VAL A 136 3.62 -12.75 -22.13
CA VAL A 136 2.29 -12.27 -21.75
C VAL A 136 2.44 -10.86 -21.21
N LEU A 137 1.87 -9.88 -21.90
CA LEU A 137 2.04 -8.47 -21.56
C LEU A 137 0.67 -7.82 -21.33
N LEU A 138 0.46 -7.32 -20.11
CA LEU A 138 -0.72 -6.51 -19.79
C LEU A 138 -0.31 -5.04 -19.68
N GLU A 139 -0.96 -4.17 -20.46
CA GLU A 139 -0.76 -2.73 -20.39
C GLU A 139 -2.03 -2.00 -19.91
N SER A 140 -1.90 -1.12 -18.91
CA SER A 140 -2.99 -0.24 -18.50
C SER A 140 -2.90 1.16 -19.09
N ASN A 141 -4.04 1.82 -19.29
CA ASN A 141 -4.12 3.26 -19.57
C ASN A 141 -4.03 4.14 -18.30
N SER A 142 -3.66 3.55 -17.16
CA SER A 142 -3.42 4.25 -15.89
C SER A 142 -2.10 3.83 -15.23
N THR A 143 -1.51 4.73 -14.45
CA THR A 143 -0.42 4.40 -13.51
C THR A 143 -0.99 3.71 -12.27
N PHE A 144 -0.16 3.03 -11.48
CA PHE A 144 -0.58 2.49 -10.17
C PHE A 144 -1.07 3.56 -9.19
N THR A 145 -0.76 4.84 -9.44
CA THR A 145 -1.25 5.99 -8.66
C THR A 145 -2.55 6.58 -9.22
N GLY A 146 -3.21 5.91 -10.17
CA GLY A 146 -4.48 6.34 -10.76
C GLY A 146 -4.38 7.50 -11.75
N LYS A 147 -3.17 7.86 -12.22
CA LYS A 147 -2.98 8.92 -13.24
C LYS A 147 -3.16 8.32 -14.63
N LYS A 148 -3.80 9.08 -15.53
CA LYS A 148 -3.94 8.67 -16.94
C LYS A 148 -2.57 8.57 -17.61
N LYS A 149 -2.28 7.46 -18.28
CA LYS A 149 -1.08 7.26 -19.09
C LYS A 149 -1.44 6.79 -20.50
N PRO A 150 -0.67 7.17 -21.52
CA PRO A 150 -0.81 6.55 -22.82
C PRO A 150 -0.39 5.07 -22.77
N LEU A 151 -0.84 4.31 -23.76
CA LEU A 151 -0.37 2.95 -24.00
C LEU A 151 1.00 3.04 -24.71
N PHE A 152 2.08 2.98 -23.94
CA PHE A 152 3.46 3.10 -24.40
C PHE A 152 3.87 1.87 -25.21
N PHE A 153 3.50 0.66 -24.80
CA PHE A 153 3.81 -0.54 -25.55
C PHE A 153 3.08 -0.54 -26.89
N ALA A 154 1.77 -0.26 -26.89
CA ALA A 154 1.00 -0.18 -28.13
C ALA A 154 1.58 0.81 -29.14
N ARG A 155 2.14 1.93 -28.66
CA ARG A 155 2.79 2.96 -29.50
C ARG A 155 4.17 2.57 -30.01
N ASN A 156 4.82 1.60 -29.37
CA ASN A 156 6.17 1.15 -29.71
C ASN A 156 6.23 -0.33 -30.08
N ARG A 157 5.09 -0.91 -30.46
CA ARG A 157 4.95 -2.35 -30.75
C ARG A 157 5.85 -2.79 -31.89
N GLU A 158 6.16 -1.89 -32.83
CA GLU A 158 7.09 -2.12 -33.94
C GLU A 158 8.47 -2.57 -33.47
N LYS A 159 8.94 -2.10 -32.30
CA LYS A 159 10.23 -2.50 -31.72
C LYS A 159 10.27 -3.97 -31.29
N PHE A 160 9.10 -4.59 -31.11
CA PHE A 160 8.95 -5.94 -30.56
C PHE A 160 8.58 -6.99 -31.61
N HIS A 161 8.73 -6.68 -32.90
CA HIS A 161 8.43 -7.61 -34.00
C HIS A 161 9.10 -8.99 -33.83
N PHE A 162 10.29 -9.04 -33.19
CA PHE A 162 11.00 -10.29 -32.90
C PHE A 162 10.28 -11.24 -31.93
N ALA A 163 9.35 -10.73 -31.11
CA ALA A 163 8.58 -11.47 -30.11
C ALA A 163 7.11 -11.64 -30.49
N GLU A 164 6.65 -10.97 -31.55
CA GLU A 164 5.23 -10.88 -31.94
C GLU A 164 4.59 -12.25 -32.18
N SER A 165 5.33 -13.21 -32.75
CA SER A 165 4.82 -14.57 -33.01
C SER A 165 4.49 -15.38 -31.76
N ARG A 166 4.93 -14.92 -30.58
CA ARG A 166 4.74 -15.57 -29.27
C ARG A 166 4.34 -14.56 -28.20
N LEU A 167 3.60 -13.53 -28.59
CA LEU A 167 3.13 -12.46 -27.70
C LEU A 167 1.62 -12.54 -27.52
N THR A 168 1.20 -12.75 -26.28
CA THR A 168 -0.18 -12.49 -25.84
C THR A 168 -0.24 -11.12 -25.17
N TYR A 169 -0.83 -10.15 -25.87
CA TYR A 169 -0.97 -8.77 -25.40
C TYR A 169 -2.40 -8.46 -24.98
N GLY A 170 -2.58 -7.95 -23.76
CA GLY A 170 -3.85 -7.48 -23.24
C GLY A 170 -3.79 -6.03 -22.78
N THR A 171 -4.94 -5.35 -22.81
CA THR A 171 -5.07 -4.00 -22.24
C THR A 171 -6.15 -3.96 -21.17
N VAL A 172 -5.95 -3.11 -20.15
CA VAL A 172 -6.93 -2.91 -19.07
C VAL A 172 -7.13 -1.44 -18.74
N GLY A 173 -8.40 -1.04 -18.61
CA GLY A 173 -8.77 0.29 -18.12
C GLY A 173 -8.49 0.43 -16.62
N GLY A 174 -7.77 1.48 -16.22
CA GLY A 174 -7.60 1.83 -14.80
C GLY A 174 -8.88 2.34 -14.15
N ARG A 175 -8.93 2.34 -12.81
CA ARG A 175 -10.09 2.89 -12.08
C ARG A 175 -10.01 4.41 -11.87
N PHE A 176 -8.83 5.00 -12.11
CA PHE A 176 -8.57 6.45 -12.05
C PHE A 176 -8.93 7.13 -10.72
N LEU A 177 -8.91 6.39 -9.62
CA LEU A 177 -9.17 6.92 -8.28
C LEU A 177 -7.90 7.57 -7.72
N LYS A 178 -8.00 8.85 -7.34
CA LYS A 178 -6.89 9.62 -6.77
C LYS A 178 -6.92 9.54 -5.24
N GLY A 179 -5.74 9.43 -4.62
CA GLY A 179 -5.59 9.43 -3.16
C GLY A 179 -5.82 8.06 -2.50
N GLU A 180 -6.14 7.02 -3.28
CA GLU A 180 -6.10 5.65 -2.80
C GLU A 180 -4.67 5.10 -2.73
N ASN A 181 -4.52 4.01 -1.97
CA ASN A 181 -3.29 3.27 -1.90
C ASN A 181 -2.95 2.67 -3.29
N PRO A 182 -1.75 2.93 -3.86
CA PRO A 182 -1.35 2.41 -5.16
C PRO A 182 -1.42 0.89 -5.31
N PHE A 183 -1.32 0.15 -4.21
CA PHE A 183 -1.43 -1.31 -4.21
C PHE A 183 -2.82 -1.81 -4.60
N VAL A 184 -3.86 -0.97 -4.49
CA VAL A 184 -5.22 -1.36 -4.90
C VAL A 184 -5.35 -1.39 -6.43
N GLU A 185 -4.84 -0.38 -7.14
CA GLU A 185 -4.76 -0.39 -8.61
C GLU A 185 -3.87 -1.53 -9.10
N GLU A 186 -2.73 -1.73 -8.45
CA GLU A 186 -1.80 -2.80 -8.80
C GLU A 186 -2.43 -4.19 -8.63
N SER A 187 -3.14 -4.42 -7.52
CA SER A 187 -3.91 -5.66 -7.29
C SER A 187 -4.99 -5.86 -8.37
N TYR A 188 -5.68 -4.79 -8.78
CA TYR A 188 -6.67 -4.88 -9.85
C TYR A 188 -6.03 -5.29 -11.19
N GLN A 189 -4.88 -4.68 -11.54
CA GLN A 189 -4.13 -5.05 -12.74
C GLN A 189 -3.59 -6.49 -12.68
N ARG A 190 -3.16 -6.99 -11.50
CA ARG A 190 -2.76 -8.39 -11.31
C ARG A 190 -3.88 -9.38 -11.56
N VAL A 191 -5.10 -9.07 -11.14
CA VAL A 191 -6.29 -9.91 -11.42
C VAL A 191 -6.56 -9.96 -12.92
N ALA A 192 -6.45 -8.84 -13.63
CA ALA A 192 -6.57 -8.81 -15.08
C ALA A 192 -5.44 -9.61 -15.78
N LEU A 193 -4.22 -9.58 -15.25
CA LEU A 193 -3.10 -10.38 -15.77
C LEU A 193 -3.35 -11.88 -15.58
N ASP A 194 -3.93 -12.32 -14.46
CA ASP A 194 -4.29 -13.73 -14.25
C ASP A 194 -5.28 -14.24 -15.31
N GLN A 195 -6.25 -13.41 -15.70
CA GLN A 195 -7.16 -13.72 -16.80
C GLN A 195 -6.41 -13.83 -18.13
N LEU A 196 -5.49 -12.89 -18.41
CA LEU A 196 -4.69 -12.89 -19.63
C LEU A 196 -3.77 -14.12 -19.73
N ILE A 197 -3.19 -14.54 -18.61
CA ILE A 197 -2.36 -15.75 -18.50
C ILE A 197 -3.18 -17.01 -18.84
N LYS A 198 -4.43 -17.09 -18.38
CA LYS A 198 -5.33 -18.19 -18.74
C LYS A 198 -5.65 -18.21 -20.24
N ILE A 199 -5.85 -17.03 -20.84
CA ILE A 199 -6.09 -16.88 -22.28
C ILE A 199 -4.85 -17.31 -23.09
N ALA A 200 -3.63 -17.02 -22.60
CA ALA A 200 -2.37 -17.49 -23.19
C ALA A 200 -2.20 -19.03 -23.14
N GLY A 201 -3.15 -19.76 -22.54
CA GLY A 201 -3.17 -21.21 -22.54
C GLY A 201 -2.32 -21.85 -21.43
N ILE A 202 -2.11 -21.14 -20.31
CA ILE A 202 -1.68 -21.80 -19.08
C ILE A 202 -2.83 -22.68 -18.57
N GLY A 203 -2.78 -23.97 -18.93
CA GLY A 203 -3.78 -24.96 -18.60
C GLY A 203 -3.17 -26.32 -18.24
N LYS A 204 -3.65 -26.87 -17.11
CA LYS A 204 -3.25 -28.12 -16.41
C LYS A 204 -1.79 -28.23 -15.96
N MET A 205 -1.62 -28.47 -14.66
CA MET A 205 -0.40 -29.02 -14.10
C MET A 205 -0.29 -30.49 -14.53
N ILE A 206 0.57 -30.74 -15.51
CA ILE A 206 1.02 -32.08 -15.92
C ILE A 206 2.50 -32.17 -15.52
N CYS A 207 3.00 -33.36 -15.30
CA CYS A 207 4.43 -33.62 -15.15
C CYS A 207 5.03 -33.64 -16.56
#